data_AF-A0A364K0H6-F1
#
_entry.id   AF-A0A364K0H6-F1
#
_cell.length_a   1.000
_cell.length_b   1.000
_cell.length_c   1.000
_cell.angle_alpha   90.00
_cell.angle_beta   90.00
_cell.angle_gamma   90.00
#
_symmetry.space_group_name_H-M   'P 1'
#
loop_
_entity.id
_entity.type
_entity.pdbx_description
1 polymer ?
#
loop_
_entity_poly.entity_id
_entity_poly.type
_entity_poly.pdbx_seq_one_letter_code
_entity_poly.pdbx_strand_id
1 'polypeptide(L)'
;MKRTKLPQCPVGFFLVINCEFFANDGLFQRLFQCWIEIARLNKEHNCSFDLWTSLGKIYFELENFEISENYFHTALTFQEKVTLETLLIDTYNNLGILYAHQNEWQLSEEYLNKALKIGGRKDSKLKISRIL
;
A
#
# COMPACT_ATOMS: atom_id res chain seq x y z
N MET A 1 35.23 -10.01 -7.37
CA MET A 1 34.14 -9.52 -6.49
C MET A 1 32.85 -9.45 -7.31
N LYS A 2 32.13 -10.56 -7.41
CA LYS A 2 30.91 -10.65 -8.24
C LYS A 2 29.81 -9.89 -7.50
N ARG A 3 29.27 -8.83 -8.12
CA ARG A 3 28.01 -8.22 -7.68
C ARG A 3 26.95 -9.33 -7.77
N THR A 4 26.65 -9.96 -6.65
CA THR A 4 25.46 -10.79 -6.49
C THR A 4 24.30 -9.91 -6.91
N LYS A 5 23.68 -10.23 -8.05
CA LYS A 5 22.41 -9.64 -8.45
C LYS A 5 21.44 -9.98 -7.31
N LEU A 6 21.19 -9.02 -6.43
CA LEU A 6 20.10 -9.10 -5.48
C LEU A 6 18.84 -9.38 -6.30
N PRO A 7 17.99 -10.33 -5.88
CA PRO A 7 16.80 -10.69 -6.63
C PRO A 7 15.99 -9.42 -6.87
N GLN A 8 15.69 -9.15 -8.14
CA GLN A 8 14.74 -8.12 -8.52
C GLN A 8 13.46 -8.39 -7.74
N CYS A 9 13.09 -7.42 -6.90
CA CYS A 9 11.85 -7.30 -6.11
C CYS A 9 11.06 -8.63 -5.99
N PRO A 10 11.23 -9.42 -4.90
CA PRO A 10 10.62 -10.75 -4.75
C PRO A 10 9.10 -10.72 -4.54
N VAL A 11 8.44 -9.59 -4.79
CA VAL A 11 7.00 -9.38 -4.60
C VAL A 11 6.17 -10.50 -5.26
N GLY A 12 6.59 -10.95 -6.44
CA GLY A 12 5.91 -12.03 -7.17
C GLY A 12 6.10 -13.44 -6.58
N PHE A 13 7.24 -13.73 -5.93
CA PHE A 13 7.47 -15.04 -5.29
C PHE A 13 6.79 -15.11 -3.91
N PHE A 14 6.49 -13.95 -3.35
CA PHE A 14 6.03 -13.79 -1.99
C PHE A 14 4.50 -13.89 -1.86
N LEU A 15 3.77 -13.46 -2.90
CA LEU A 15 2.30 -13.54 -2.98
C LEU A 15 1.73 -14.96 -3.17
N VAL A 16 2.57 -15.97 -3.44
CA VAL A 16 2.11 -17.35 -3.73
C VAL A 16 2.04 -18.22 -2.48
N ILE A 17 2.56 -17.79 -1.34
CA ILE A 17 2.54 -18.56 -0.10
C ILE A 17 1.42 -17.99 0.81
N ASN A 18 0.50 -18.86 1.22
CA ASN A 18 -0.80 -18.53 1.86
C ASN A 18 -0.74 -17.45 2.97
N CYS A 19 -1.69 -16.52 2.94
CA CYS A 19 -1.90 -15.47 3.95
C CYS A 19 -2.00 -16.00 5.39
N GLU A 20 -2.53 -17.21 5.60
CA GLU A 20 -2.65 -17.85 6.92
C GLU A 20 -1.29 -18.26 7.52
N PHE A 21 -0.28 -18.56 6.70
CA PHE A 21 1.06 -18.92 7.19
C PHE A 21 1.84 -17.70 7.70
N PHE A 22 1.51 -16.50 7.20
CA PHE A 22 2.30 -15.29 7.41
C PHE A 22 1.88 -14.41 8.58
N ALA A 23 0.64 -14.52 9.06
CA ALA A 23 0.15 -13.71 10.19
C ALA A 23 0.81 -14.08 11.53
N ASN A 24 1.31 -15.31 11.68
CA ASN A 24 1.74 -15.84 12.98
C ASN A 24 3.26 -15.97 13.18
N ASP A 25 4.06 -15.72 12.15
CA ASP A 25 5.50 -16.00 12.23
C ASP A 25 6.31 -14.70 12.40
N GLY A 26 6.81 -14.43 13.62
CA GLY A 26 7.62 -13.23 13.91
C GLY A 26 8.88 -13.11 13.06
N LEU A 27 9.33 -14.21 12.45
CA LEU A 27 10.41 -14.23 11.46
C LEU A 27 10.06 -13.45 10.19
N PHE A 28 8.80 -13.52 9.76
CA PHE A 28 8.31 -12.82 8.58
C PHE A 28 8.40 -11.30 8.74
N GLN A 29 7.85 -10.78 9.84
CA GLN A 29 7.89 -9.35 10.13
C GLN A 29 9.33 -8.86 10.15
N ARG A 30 10.26 -9.62 10.75
CA ARG A 30 11.70 -9.29 10.76
C ARG A 30 12.33 -9.30 9.37
N LEU A 31 12.02 -10.30 8.55
CA LEU A 31 12.53 -10.41 7.19
C LEU A 31 12.04 -9.24 6.33
N PHE A 32 10.77 -8.86 6.46
CA PHE A 32 10.17 -7.71 5.78
C PHE A 32 10.83 -6.40 6.19
N GLN A 33 10.99 -6.16 7.50
CA GLN A 33 11.67 -4.94 7.98
C GLN A 33 13.09 -4.85 7.44
N CYS A 34 13.83 -5.97 7.42
CA CYS A 34 15.16 -6.01 6.85
C CYS A 34 15.17 -5.72 5.34
N TRP A 35 14.20 -6.27 4.60
CA TRP A 35 14.04 -6.01 3.16
C TRP A 35 13.71 -4.55 2.85
N ILE A 36 12.83 -3.93 3.62
CA ILE A 36 12.47 -2.52 3.48
C ILE A 36 13.70 -1.64 3.70
N GLU A 37 14.49 -1.95 4.73
CA GLU A 37 15.73 -1.24 5.02
C GLU A 37 16.77 -1.37 3.91
N ILE A 38 16.92 -2.56 3.33
CA ILE A 38 17.81 -2.78 2.18
C ILE A 38 17.32 -2.01 0.95
N ALA A 39 16.02 -2.05 0.65
CA ALA A 39 15.43 -1.30 -0.45
C ALA A 39 15.61 0.22 -0.26
N ARG A 40 15.46 0.71 0.99
CA ARG A 40 15.71 2.11 1.37
C ARG A 40 17.17 2.50 1.17
N LEU A 41 18.13 1.66 1.60
CA LEU A 41 19.57 1.88 1.41
C LEU A 41 19.96 1.91 -0.07
N ASN A 42 19.30 1.11 -0.89
CA ASN A 42 19.51 1.04 -2.34
C ASN A 42 18.75 2.13 -3.11
N LYS A 43 18.00 3.02 -2.43
CA LYS A 43 17.16 4.06 -3.03
C LYS A 43 16.06 3.52 -3.96
N GLU A 44 15.65 2.26 -3.78
CA GLU A 44 14.56 1.63 -4.52
C GLU A 44 13.22 1.95 -3.86
N HIS A 45 12.87 3.24 -3.82
CA HIS A 45 11.69 3.73 -3.10
C HIS A 45 10.37 3.12 -3.61
N ASN A 46 10.28 2.79 -4.90
CA ASN A 46 9.12 2.10 -5.47
C ASN A 46 8.94 0.71 -4.86
N CYS A 47 10.02 -0.08 -4.71
CA CYS A 47 9.96 -1.40 -4.09
C CYS A 47 9.61 -1.30 -2.59
N SER A 48 10.21 -0.35 -1.86
CA SER A 48 9.84 -0.11 -0.45
C SER A 48 8.36 0.25 -0.32
N PHE A 49 7.87 1.13 -1.19
CA PHE A 49 6.48 1.57 -1.18
C PHE A 49 5.51 0.43 -1.47
N ASP A 50 5.74 -0.33 -2.54
CA ASP A 50 4.91 -1.48 -2.92
C ASP A 50 4.86 -2.56 -1.83
N LEU A 51 5.98 -2.75 -1.11
CA LEU A 51 6.06 -3.69 -0.01
C LEU A 51 5.20 -3.27 1.19
N TRP A 52 5.21 -1.99 1.54
CA TRP A 52 4.34 -1.43 2.58
C TRP A 52 2.86 -1.53 2.19
N THR A 53 2.52 -1.22 0.94
CA THR A 53 1.15 -1.35 0.43
C THR A 53 0.69 -2.80 0.44
N SER A 54 1.56 -3.74 0.07
CA SER A 54 1.27 -5.17 0.13
C SER A 54 1.02 -5.66 1.55
N LEU A 55 1.81 -5.19 2.53
CA LEU A 55 1.56 -5.49 3.94
C LEU A 55 0.20 -4.96 4.39
N GLY A 56 -0.14 -3.71 4.05
CA GLY A 56 -1.46 -3.16 4.35
C GLY A 56 -2.58 -4.06 3.84
N LYS A 57 -2.51 -4.49 2.57
CA LYS A 57 -3.50 -5.42 1.99
C LYS A 57 -3.58 -6.75 2.75
N ILE A 58 -2.46 -7.34 3.13
CA ILE A 58 -2.47 -8.60 3.89
C ILE A 58 -3.19 -8.42 5.22
N TYR A 59 -2.90 -7.34 5.97
CA TYR A 59 -3.58 -7.09 7.24
C TYR A 59 -5.04 -6.69 7.08
N PHE A 60 -5.42 -6.08 5.96
CA PHE A 60 -6.82 -5.85 5.59
C PHE A 60 -7.59 -7.18 5.42
N GLU A 61 -7.02 -8.14 4.69
CA GLU A 61 -7.62 -9.49 4.51
C GLU A 61 -7.69 -10.28 5.82
N LEU A 62 -6.79 -9.99 6.77
CA LEU A 62 -6.81 -10.54 8.13
C LEU A 62 -7.76 -9.78 9.08
N GLU A 63 -8.57 -8.86 8.55
CA GLU A 63 -9.51 -7.99 9.29
C GLU A 63 -8.85 -7.12 10.37
N ASN A 64 -7.52 -6.97 10.32
CA ASN A 64 -6.78 -6.11 11.24
C ASN A 64 -6.62 -4.71 10.63
N PHE A 65 -7.72 -3.97 10.65
CA PHE A 65 -7.82 -2.70 9.94
C PHE A 65 -6.89 -1.61 10.51
N GLU A 66 -6.64 -1.58 11.83
CA GLU A 66 -5.74 -0.60 12.45
C GLU A 66 -4.29 -0.79 11.95
N ILE A 67 -3.81 -2.03 11.92
CA ILE A 67 -2.47 -2.33 11.42
C ILE A 67 -2.39 -2.10 9.91
N SER A 68 -3.43 -2.47 9.17
CA SER A 68 -3.53 -2.23 7.73
C SER A 68 -3.41 -0.73 7.40
N GLU A 69 -4.18 0.10 8.09
CA GLU A 69 -4.16 1.55 7.95
C GLU A 69 -2.77 2.12 8.20
N ASN A 70 -2.12 1.70 9.30
CA ASN A 70 -0.77 2.14 9.64
C ASN A 70 0.25 1.81 8.53
N TYR A 71 0.16 0.63 7.90
CA TYR A 71 1.06 0.27 6.80
C TYR A 71 0.80 1.08 5.52
N PHE A 72 -0.46 1.35 5.18
CA PHE A 72 -0.76 2.22 4.05
C PHE A 72 -0.24 3.65 4.26
N HIS A 73 -0.41 4.22 5.46
CA HIS A 73 0.15 5.54 5.78
C HIS A 73 1.67 5.54 5.78
N THR A 74 2.30 4.45 6.27
CA THR A 74 3.75 4.28 6.21
C THR A 74 4.25 4.31 4.77
N ALA A 75 3.56 3.64 3.84
CA ALA A 75 3.88 3.71 2.41
C ALA A 75 3.84 5.17 1.91
N LEU A 76 2.76 5.90 2.24
CA LEU A 76 2.55 7.28 1.82
C LEU A 76 3.60 8.27 2.34
N THR A 77 4.36 7.97 3.40
CA THR A 77 5.51 8.79 3.81
C THR A 77 6.61 8.89 2.74
N PHE A 78 6.63 7.94 1.80
CA PHE A 78 7.59 7.91 0.69
C PHE A 78 7.02 8.43 -0.62
N GLN A 79 5.79 8.97 -0.64
CA GLN A 79 5.10 9.32 -1.89
C GLN A 79 5.89 10.26 -2.82
N GLU A 80 6.64 11.22 -2.27
CA GLU A 80 7.44 12.17 -3.06
C GLU A 80 8.67 11.53 -3.73
N LYS A 81 9.06 10.35 -3.26
CA LYS A 81 10.23 9.60 -3.75
C LYS A 81 9.85 8.50 -4.74
N VAL A 82 8.55 8.23 -4.88
CA VAL A 82 8.00 7.21 -5.78
C VAL A 82 7.79 7.83 -7.15
N THR A 83 8.28 7.15 -8.18
CA THR A 83 8.11 7.60 -9.58
C THR A 83 6.91 6.96 -10.27
N LEU A 84 6.37 5.89 -9.69
CA LEU A 84 5.23 5.15 -10.22
C LEU A 84 3.93 5.63 -9.57
N GLU A 85 3.21 6.50 -10.27
CA GLU A 85 1.90 7.02 -9.84
C GLU A 85 0.86 5.93 -9.61
N THR A 86 0.97 4.78 -10.32
CA THR A 86 0.09 3.62 -10.13
C THR A 86 0.11 3.11 -8.69
N LEU A 87 1.28 3.10 -8.04
CA LEU A 87 1.41 2.67 -6.66
C LEU A 87 0.65 3.60 -5.70
N LEU A 88 0.71 4.91 -5.96
CA LEU A 88 -0.04 5.91 -5.18
C LEU A 88 -1.54 5.72 -5.36
N ILE A 89 -2.00 5.54 -6.60
CA ILE A 89 -3.41 5.29 -6.93
C ILE A 89 -3.90 4.04 -6.19
N ASP A 90 -3.15 2.94 -6.26
CA ASP A 90 -3.53 1.68 -5.62
C ASP A 90 -3.59 1.81 -4.10
N THR A 91 -2.63 2.50 -3.49
CA THR A 91 -2.61 2.70 -2.03
C THR A 91 -3.74 3.60 -1.56
N TYR A 92 -4.04 4.68 -2.29
CA TYR A 92 -5.17 5.54 -2.00
C TYR A 92 -6.52 4.85 -2.19
N ASN A 93 -6.65 3.99 -3.20
CA ASN A 93 -7.84 3.15 -3.37
C ASN A 93 -8.02 2.18 -2.20
N ASN A 94 -6.94 1.52 -1.75
CA ASN A 94 -7.01 0.59 -0.61
C ASN A 94 -7.38 1.30 0.69
N LEU A 95 -6.85 2.51 0.95
CA LEU A 95 -7.30 3.33 2.07
C LEU A 95 -8.77 3.72 1.94
N GLY A 96 -9.21 4.10 0.74
CA GLY A 96 -10.62 4.38 0.45
C GLY A 96 -11.54 3.21 0.80
N ILE A 97 -11.16 2.00 0.39
CA ILE A 97 -11.88 0.76 0.71
C ILE A 97 -11.85 0.49 2.22
N LEU A 98 -10.68 0.62 2.86
CA LEU A 98 -10.52 0.40 4.29
C LEU A 98 -11.45 1.30 5.13
N TYR A 99 -11.50 2.60 4.83
CA TYR A 99 -12.41 3.51 5.53
C TYR A 99 -13.89 3.26 5.20
N ALA A 100 -14.21 2.83 3.98
CA ALA A 100 -15.58 2.42 3.65
C ALA A 100 -16.02 1.21 4.50
N HIS A 101 -15.14 0.23 4.70
CA HIS A 101 -15.38 -0.92 5.58
C HIS A 101 -15.58 -0.52 7.05
N GLN A 102 -14.92 0.55 7.50
CA GLN A 102 -15.09 1.12 8.83
C GLN A 102 -16.31 2.04 8.97
N ASN A 103 -17.09 2.26 7.91
CA ASN A 103 -18.18 3.24 7.80
C ASN A 103 -17.73 4.71 7.92
N GLU A 104 -16.44 4.98 7.71
CA GLU A 104 -15.84 6.32 7.69
C GLU A 104 -15.94 6.91 6.27
N TRP A 105 -17.17 7.16 5.83
CA TRP A 105 -17.49 7.51 4.44
C TRP A 105 -16.79 8.77 3.94
N GLN A 106 -16.62 9.78 4.81
CA GLN A 106 -15.96 11.04 4.45
C GLN A 106 -14.46 10.81 4.16
N LEU A 107 -13.79 10.00 4.97
CA LEU A 107 -12.38 9.65 4.75
C LEU A 107 -12.24 8.77 3.50
N SER A 108 -13.15 7.81 3.32
CA SER A 108 -13.19 6.98 2.12
C SER A 108 -13.25 7.83 0.85
N GLU A 109 -14.18 8.78 0.80
CA GLU A 109 -14.33 9.70 -0.33
C GLU A 109 -13.08 10.56 -0.54
N GLU A 110 -12.45 11.05 0.55
CA GLU A 110 -11.22 11.83 0.46
C GLU A 110 -10.10 11.05 -0.24
N TYR A 111 -9.85 9.82 0.19
CA TYR A 111 -8.76 9.01 -0.37
C TYR A 111 -9.05 8.53 -1.80
N LEU A 112 -10.29 8.15 -2.11
CA LEU A 112 -10.69 7.83 -3.48
C LEU A 112 -10.53 9.05 -4.41
N ASN A 113 -10.87 10.25 -3.94
CA ASN A 113 -10.64 11.47 -4.72
C ASN A 113 -9.16 11.77 -4.94
N LYS A 114 -8.28 11.48 -3.97
CA LYS A 114 -6.82 11.57 -4.17
C LYS A 114 -6.35 10.60 -5.26
N ALA A 115 -6.83 9.35 -5.25
CA ALA A 115 -6.53 8.36 -6.29
C ALA A 115 -6.98 8.84 -7.68
N LEU A 116 -8.20 9.36 -7.79
CA LEU A 116 -8.75 9.88 -9.06
C LEU A 116 -7.96 11.08 -9.60
N LYS A 117 -7.53 11.99 -8.70
CA LYS A 117 -6.74 13.17 -9.06
C LYS A 117 -5.39 12.79 -9.66
N ILE A 118 -4.74 11.74 -9.14
CA ILE A 118 -3.47 11.21 -9.66
C ILE A 118 -3.72 10.47 -10.97
N GLY A 119 -4.74 9.61 -11.04
CA GLY A 119 -5.11 8.85 -12.24
C GLY A 119 -5.65 9.69 -13.41
N GLY A 120 -5.53 11.02 -13.36
CA GLY A 120 -5.94 11.92 -14.44
C GLY A 120 -7.46 12.01 -14.68
N ARG A 121 -8.29 11.32 -13.88
CA ARG A 121 -9.75 11.43 -13.95
C ARG A 121 -10.20 12.66 -13.18
N LYS A 122 -10.02 13.84 -13.77
CA LYS A 122 -10.81 15.01 -13.41
C LYS A 122 -12.23 14.76 -13.92
N ASP A 123 -13.08 14.13 -13.11
CA ASP A 123 -14.49 14.51 -12.96
C ASP A 123 -15.23 13.50 -12.10
N SER A 124 -15.42 13.87 -10.84
CA SER A 124 -16.64 13.54 -10.11
C SER A 124 -17.09 14.80 -9.37
N LYS A 125 -17.23 15.88 -10.14
CA LYS A 125 -18.20 16.95 -9.87
C LYS A 125 -19.66 16.47 -9.99
N LEU A 126 -19.93 15.18 -9.85
CA LEU A 126 -21.23 14.65 -9.46
C LEU A 126 -21.35 14.95 -7.96
N LYS A 127 -21.64 16.18 -7.53
CA LYS A 127 -23.03 16.65 -7.37
C LYS A 127 -23.98 15.56 -6.87
N ILE A 128 -23.55 14.74 -5.91
CA ILE A 128 -24.48 14.01 -5.03
C ILE A 128 -25.15 14.99 -4.03
N SER A 129 -24.68 16.24 -3.94
CA SER A 129 -25.33 17.31 -3.15
C SER A 129 -26.45 18.08 -3.88
N ARG A 130 -27.12 17.50 -4.90
CA ARG A 130 -28.34 18.11 -5.47
C ARG A 130 -29.52 17.14 -5.63
N ILE A 131 -29.67 16.21 -4.68
CA ILE A 131 -30.96 15.57 -4.39
C ILE A 131 -31.11 15.47 -2.86
N LEU A 132 -31.32 16.61 -2.22
CA LEU A 132 -32.15 16.79 -1.02
C LEU A 132 -32.83 18.16 -1.13
#